data_AF-A0AAU2XFQ3-F1
#
_entry.id   AF-A0AAU2XFQ3-F1
#
_cell.length_a   1.000
_cell.length_b   1.000
_cell.length_c   1.000
_cell.angle_alpha   90.00
_cell.angle_beta   90.00
_cell.angle_gamma   90.00
#
_symmetry.space_group_name_H-M   'P 1'
#
loop_
_entity.id
_entity.type
_entity.pdbx_description
1 polymer ?
#
loop_
_entity_poly.entity_id
_entity_poly.type
_entity_poly.pdbx_seq_one_letter_code
_entity_poly.pdbx_strand_id
1 'polypeptide(L)'
;MNGLPSANTNSVWTMRARRAPARYYFAREEYAHRKDFAQDPDAPQAYSEWGYSMVDAVAVFEDSLRPIEDADLITWVEPDQVVVPGISLISTVGHTPGHVSVLVEDAGDSAVITGDLLHSQVQIARPGWSAEMDTDRAAAARTRRGFVERFADSPTLVLGTHFGTPTAGRIVRDGDTFKLIPVHG
;
A
#
# COMPACT_ATOMS: atom_id res chain seq x y z
N MET A 1 -47.32 -14.37 26.81
CA MET A 1 -45.92 -14.68 26.45
C MET A 1 -45.82 -14.59 24.95
N ASN A 2 -45.41 -13.43 24.43
CA ASN A 2 -45.27 -13.20 23.00
C ASN A 2 -43.80 -13.43 22.63
N GLY A 3 -43.53 -14.51 21.88
CA GLY A 3 -42.22 -14.79 21.32
C GLY A 3 -41.97 -13.97 20.06
N LEU A 4 -40.93 -13.15 20.07
CA LEU A 4 -40.40 -12.48 18.88
C LEU A 4 -39.62 -13.51 18.03
N PRO A 5 -39.78 -13.54 16.69
CA PRO A 5 -38.90 -14.33 15.84
C PRO A 5 -37.51 -13.68 15.75
N SER A 6 -36.47 -14.50 15.91
CA SER A 6 -35.08 -14.10 15.70
C SER A 6 -34.82 -13.80 14.22
N ALA A 7 -34.34 -12.59 13.93
CA ALA A 7 -33.86 -12.23 12.60
C ALA A 7 -32.47 -12.86 12.39
N ASN A 8 -32.36 -13.79 11.46
CA ASN A 8 -31.09 -14.32 10.98
C ASN A 8 -30.50 -13.30 9.98
N THR A 9 -29.53 -12.49 10.40
CA THR A 9 -28.88 -11.49 9.54
C THR A 9 -27.65 -12.08 8.85
N ASN A 10 -27.88 -13.01 7.91
CA ASN A 10 -26.91 -13.27 6.85
C ASN A 10 -27.33 -12.46 5.62
N SER A 11 -27.11 -11.14 5.68
CA SER A 11 -27.25 -10.28 4.52
C SER A 11 -26.04 -10.46 3.62
N VAL A 12 -26.14 -11.40 2.68
CA VAL A 12 -25.30 -11.42 1.48
C VAL A 12 -25.65 -10.17 0.68
N TRP A 13 -24.78 -9.17 0.69
CA TRP A 13 -24.89 -8.01 -0.19
C TRP A 13 -24.61 -8.45 -1.63
N THR A 14 -25.63 -8.86 -2.38
CA THR A 14 -25.48 -9.00 -3.82
C THR A 14 -25.35 -7.60 -4.44
N MET A 15 -24.12 -7.17 -4.67
CA MET A 15 -23.80 -6.01 -5.50
C MET A 15 -24.28 -6.31 -6.93
N ARG A 16 -25.45 -5.81 -7.32
CA ARG A 16 -25.86 -5.82 -8.75
C ARG A 16 -25.07 -4.74 -9.48
N ALA A 17 -23.89 -5.10 -9.99
CA ALA A 17 -23.09 -4.21 -10.81
C ALA A 17 -23.77 -3.97 -12.18
N ARG A 18 -24.17 -2.72 -12.46
CA ARG A 18 -24.56 -2.24 -13.80
C ARG A 18 -23.36 -1.84 -14.66
N ARG A 19 -22.14 -2.17 -14.24
CA ARG A 19 -20.86 -1.93 -14.94
C ARG A 19 -20.09 -3.24 -15.02
N ALA A 20 -19.24 -3.38 -16.04
CA ALA A 20 -18.26 -4.45 -16.07
C ALA A 20 -17.50 -4.49 -14.73
N PRO A 21 -17.15 -5.68 -14.21
CA PRO A 21 -16.44 -5.79 -12.95
C PRO A 21 -15.12 -5.00 -13.02
N ALA A 22 -14.76 -4.35 -11.92
CA ALA A 22 -13.46 -3.70 -11.82
C ALA A 22 -12.35 -4.74 -11.97
N ARG A 23 -11.29 -4.39 -12.70
CA ARG A 23 -10.05 -5.18 -12.75
C ARG A 23 -9.11 -4.71 -11.65
N TYR A 24 -8.42 -5.64 -11.01
CA TYR A 24 -7.48 -5.38 -9.93
C TYR A 24 -6.06 -5.59 -10.43
N TYR A 25 -5.21 -4.59 -10.34
CA TYR A 25 -3.82 -4.69 -10.77
C TYR A 25 -2.95 -5.13 -9.59
N PHE A 26 -2.29 -6.27 -9.71
CA PHE A 26 -1.45 -6.84 -8.65
C PHE A 26 -0.04 -7.13 -9.17
N ALA A 27 0.96 -6.64 -8.43
CA ALA A 27 2.34 -7.04 -8.63
C ALA A 27 2.47 -8.54 -8.32
N ARG A 28 3.08 -9.30 -9.23
CA ARG A 28 3.20 -10.77 -9.09
C ARG A 28 3.91 -11.17 -7.81
N GLU A 29 5.01 -10.49 -7.51
CA GLU A 29 5.83 -10.75 -6.32
C GLU A 29 5.06 -10.46 -5.03
N GLU A 30 4.27 -9.39 -4.99
CA GLU A 30 3.44 -9.06 -3.83
C GLU A 30 2.35 -10.12 -3.62
N TYR A 31 1.67 -10.51 -4.70
CA TYR A 31 0.62 -11.51 -4.61
C TYR A 31 1.16 -12.87 -4.16
N ALA A 32 2.29 -13.32 -4.74
CA ALA A 32 2.95 -14.55 -4.33
C ALA A 32 3.35 -14.49 -2.84
N HIS A 33 3.97 -13.39 -2.41
CA HIS A 33 4.33 -13.19 -1.02
C HIS A 33 3.12 -13.29 -0.07
N ARG A 34 1.99 -12.65 -0.40
CA ARG A 34 0.77 -12.71 0.41
C ARG A 34 0.15 -14.10 0.43
N LYS A 35 0.19 -14.82 -0.70
CA LYS A 35 -0.32 -16.19 -0.81
C LYS A 35 0.51 -17.15 0.02
N ASP A 36 1.84 -17.07 -0.09
CA ASP A 36 2.76 -17.90 0.69
C ASP A 36 2.61 -17.61 2.18
N PHE A 37 2.54 -16.34 2.57
CA PHE A 37 2.36 -15.93 3.96
C PHE A 37 1.04 -16.41 4.58
N ALA A 38 -0.04 -16.46 3.78
CA ALA A 38 -1.33 -17.00 4.22
C ALA A 38 -1.35 -18.54 4.30
N GLN A 39 -0.38 -19.23 3.70
CA GLN A 39 -0.29 -20.70 3.70
C GLN A 39 0.76 -21.25 4.65
N ASP A 40 1.67 -20.39 5.11
CA ASP A 40 2.76 -20.77 6.00
C ASP A 40 2.21 -21.08 7.41
N PRO A 41 2.32 -22.34 7.89
CA PRO A 41 1.83 -22.73 9.21
C PRO A 41 2.69 -22.15 10.34
N ASP A 42 3.92 -21.73 10.02
CA ASP A 42 4.88 -21.11 10.92
C ASP A 42 4.95 -19.60 10.69
N ALA A 43 4.18 -19.04 9.74
CA ALA A 43 4.08 -17.60 9.55
C ALA A 43 3.62 -17.04 10.89
N PRO A 44 4.40 -16.13 11.48
CA PRO A 44 4.11 -15.70 12.83
C PRO A 44 2.70 -15.11 12.85
N GLN A 45 1.85 -15.59 13.77
CA GLN A 45 0.62 -14.90 14.19
C GLN A 45 0.91 -13.52 14.81
N ALA A 46 2.11 -12.99 14.60
CA ALA A 46 2.72 -11.90 15.29
C ALA A 46 3.66 -11.16 14.34
N TYR A 47 3.19 -10.10 13.72
CA TYR A 47 4.07 -9.05 13.17
C TYR A 47 4.85 -8.31 14.28
N SER A 48 4.99 -8.87 15.49
CA SER A 48 5.72 -8.24 16.58
C SER A 48 6.26 -9.24 17.60
N GLU A 49 7.42 -8.92 18.15
CA GLU A 49 7.91 -9.45 19.44
C GLU A 49 6.97 -9.08 20.61
N TRP A 50 6.03 -8.16 20.37
CA TRP A 50 4.98 -7.67 21.27
C TRP A 50 3.64 -8.42 21.16
N GLY A 51 3.60 -9.51 20.37
CA GLY A 51 2.59 -10.56 20.53
C GLY A 51 1.23 -10.35 19.84
N TYR A 52 1.13 -9.48 18.83
CA TYR A 52 -0.05 -9.40 17.98
C TYR A 52 0.33 -9.31 16.50
N SER A 53 -0.23 -10.20 15.67
CA SER A 53 -0.45 -9.84 14.27
C SER A 53 -1.61 -8.88 14.29
N MET A 54 -1.42 -7.69 13.73
CA MET A 54 -2.52 -6.77 13.51
C MET A 54 -3.55 -7.35 12.53
N VAL A 55 -3.21 -8.40 11.77
CA VAL A 55 -4.08 -8.96 10.74
C VAL A 55 -3.87 -10.47 10.54
N ASP A 56 -4.92 -11.26 10.65
CA ASP A 56 -4.88 -12.69 10.31
C ASP A 56 -4.66 -12.84 8.79
N ALA A 57 -3.48 -13.31 8.40
CA ALA A 57 -3.07 -13.41 7.00
C ALA A 57 -3.95 -14.37 6.19
N VAL A 58 -4.41 -15.46 6.82
CA VAL A 58 -5.36 -16.40 6.22
C VAL A 58 -6.66 -15.65 5.98
N ALA A 59 -7.21 -14.99 7.00
CA ALA A 59 -8.46 -14.26 6.86
C ALA A 59 -8.40 -13.17 5.78
N VAL A 60 -7.30 -12.40 5.71
CA VAL A 60 -7.10 -11.37 4.68
C VAL A 60 -7.05 -11.97 3.29
N PHE A 61 -6.27 -13.05 3.10
CA PHE A 61 -6.19 -13.68 1.79
C PHE A 61 -7.54 -14.22 1.35
N GLU A 62 -8.23 -14.92 2.24
CA GLU A 62 -9.48 -15.61 1.96
C GLU A 62 -10.67 -14.67 1.73
N ASP A 63 -10.66 -13.50 2.38
CA ASP A 63 -11.68 -12.47 2.24
C ASP A 63 -11.39 -11.49 1.08
N SER A 64 -10.13 -11.11 0.87
CA SER A 64 -9.78 -10.02 -0.07
C SER A 64 -9.10 -10.47 -1.36
N LEU A 65 -8.30 -11.54 -1.35
CA LEU A 65 -7.51 -11.99 -2.52
C LEU A 65 -8.10 -13.19 -3.24
N ARG A 66 -8.59 -14.20 -2.52
CA ARG A 66 -9.21 -15.38 -3.13
C ARG A 66 -10.44 -15.03 -3.99
N PRO A 67 -11.38 -14.17 -3.56
CA PRO A 67 -12.58 -13.90 -4.36
C PRO A 67 -12.28 -13.23 -5.72
N ILE A 68 -11.22 -12.40 -5.78
CA ILE A 68 -10.80 -11.75 -7.01
C ILE A 68 -9.93 -12.66 -7.91
N GLU A 69 -9.21 -13.63 -7.32
CA GLU A 69 -8.53 -14.71 -8.05
C GLU A 69 -9.56 -15.65 -8.71
N ASP A 70 -10.50 -16.18 -7.92
CA ASP A 70 -11.54 -17.11 -8.38
C ASP A 70 -12.43 -16.51 -9.48
N ALA A 71 -12.63 -15.20 -9.45
CA ALA A 71 -13.42 -14.46 -10.44
C ALA A 71 -12.63 -14.02 -11.69
N ASP A 72 -11.34 -14.37 -11.78
CA ASP A 72 -10.43 -13.96 -12.89
C ASP A 72 -10.39 -12.43 -13.11
N LEU A 73 -10.40 -11.67 -12.00
CA LEU A 73 -10.42 -10.20 -12.03
C LEU A 73 -9.03 -9.58 -11.91
N ILE A 74 -7.99 -10.40 -11.71
CA ILE A 74 -6.62 -9.93 -11.53
C ILE A 74 -5.98 -9.59 -12.89
N THR A 75 -5.28 -8.47 -12.93
CA THR A 75 -4.37 -8.09 -14.01
C THR A 75 -2.97 -8.02 -13.44
N TRP A 76 -2.10 -8.89 -13.93
CA TRP A 76 -0.72 -8.94 -13.46
C TRP A 76 0.08 -7.76 -14.00
N VAL A 77 0.85 -7.14 -13.12
CA VAL A 77 1.76 -6.04 -13.44
C VAL A 77 3.14 -6.32 -12.87
N GLU A 78 4.14 -5.71 -13.49
CA GLU A 78 5.52 -5.72 -13.01
C GLU A 78 5.86 -4.38 -12.33
N PRO A 79 6.86 -4.34 -11.45
CA PRO A 79 7.41 -3.09 -10.95
C PRO A 79 7.85 -2.18 -12.10
N ASP A 80 7.75 -0.86 -11.90
CA ASP A 80 8.12 0.16 -12.89
C ASP A 80 7.33 0.14 -14.22
N GLN A 81 6.23 -0.63 -14.27
CA GLN A 81 5.35 -0.70 -15.44
C GLN A 81 4.41 0.53 -15.53
N VAL A 82 4.19 1.03 -16.75
CA VAL A 82 3.05 1.88 -17.08
C VAL A 82 1.79 1.02 -17.20
N VAL A 83 0.83 1.21 -16.29
CA VAL A 83 -0.38 0.39 -16.19
C VAL A 83 -1.43 0.85 -17.21
N VAL A 84 -1.62 2.17 -17.27
CA VAL A 84 -2.43 2.88 -18.26
C VAL A 84 -1.79 4.24 -18.52
N PRO A 85 -2.10 4.95 -19.62
CA PRO A 85 -1.58 6.30 -19.84
C PRO A 85 -1.80 7.20 -18.61
N GLY A 86 -0.72 7.84 -18.15
CA GLY A 86 -0.72 8.70 -16.97
C GLY A 86 -0.67 7.98 -15.61
N ILE A 87 -0.62 6.64 -15.58
CA ILE A 87 -0.46 5.86 -14.34
C ILE A 87 0.66 4.83 -14.50
N SER A 88 1.71 4.98 -13.71
CA SER A 88 2.82 4.03 -13.63
C SER A 88 3.06 3.57 -12.21
N LEU A 89 3.74 2.44 -12.08
CA LEU A 89 4.24 1.92 -10.81
C LEU A 89 5.67 2.37 -10.62
N ILE A 90 6.09 2.52 -9.36
CA ILE A 90 7.49 2.68 -8.98
C ILE A 90 7.80 1.55 -8.01
N SER A 91 8.82 0.77 -8.30
CA SER A 91 9.32 -0.24 -7.37
C SER A 91 9.73 0.43 -6.06
N THR A 92 9.03 0.09 -4.97
CA THR A 92 9.31 0.64 -3.64
C THR A 92 9.38 -0.46 -2.58
N VAL A 93 10.13 -1.50 -2.91
CA VAL A 93 10.34 -2.71 -2.11
C VAL A 93 10.94 -2.46 -0.73
N GLY A 94 10.67 -3.40 0.17
CA GLY A 94 11.25 -3.48 1.50
C GLY A 94 10.20 -3.55 2.60
N HIS A 95 9.12 -2.77 2.47
CA HIS A 95 7.95 -2.96 3.34
C HIS A 95 7.37 -4.37 3.13
N THR A 96 7.15 -4.71 1.87
CA THR A 96 6.98 -6.08 1.37
C THR A 96 7.85 -6.28 0.14
N PRO A 97 8.11 -7.55 -0.29
CA PRO A 97 8.98 -7.85 -1.43
C PRO A 97 8.49 -7.24 -2.74
N GLY A 98 7.17 -7.22 -2.99
CA GLY A 98 6.58 -6.67 -4.22
C GLY A 98 5.96 -5.28 -4.06
N HIS A 99 6.31 -4.54 -3.02
CA HIS A 99 5.72 -3.22 -2.74
C HIS A 99 5.98 -2.22 -3.88
N VAL A 100 4.94 -1.50 -4.30
CA VAL A 100 5.00 -0.46 -5.31
C VAL A 100 4.31 0.82 -4.85
N SER A 101 4.82 1.96 -5.29
CA SER A 101 4.13 3.25 -5.23
C SER A 101 3.48 3.55 -6.57
N VAL A 102 2.40 4.33 -6.59
CA VAL A 102 1.68 4.69 -7.82
C VAL A 102 2.01 6.12 -8.19
N LEU A 103 2.62 6.31 -9.36
CA LEU A 103 2.88 7.62 -9.95
C LEU A 103 1.77 7.95 -10.95
N VAL A 104 1.16 9.12 -10.74
CA VAL A 104 0.12 9.68 -11.60
C VAL A 104 0.68 10.94 -12.26
N GLU A 105 0.55 11.03 -13.57
CA GLU A 105 1.03 12.15 -14.38
C GLU A 105 -0.07 12.58 -15.35
N ASP A 106 -0.37 13.87 -15.38
CA ASP A 106 -1.32 14.45 -16.33
C ASP A 106 -0.92 15.89 -16.67
N ALA A 107 -0.92 16.24 -17.95
CA ALA A 107 -0.68 17.60 -18.45
C ALA A 107 0.53 18.37 -17.85
N GLY A 108 1.57 17.67 -17.39
CA GLY A 108 2.77 18.27 -16.78
C GLY A 108 2.73 18.35 -15.25
N ASP A 109 1.61 18.01 -14.63
CA ASP A 109 1.48 17.80 -13.19
C ASP A 109 1.79 16.34 -12.83
N SER A 110 2.29 16.13 -11.61
CA SER A 110 2.58 14.79 -11.09
C SER A 110 2.22 14.63 -9.62
N ALA A 111 1.76 13.43 -9.27
CA ALA A 111 1.46 13.03 -7.92
C ALA A 111 1.90 11.57 -7.69
N VAL A 112 2.39 11.25 -6.50
CA VAL A 112 2.78 9.89 -6.13
C VAL A 112 2.11 9.47 -4.83
N ILE A 113 1.41 8.33 -4.90
CA ILE A 113 0.79 7.67 -3.75
C ILE A 113 1.81 6.67 -3.21
N THR A 114 2.23 6.85 -1.97
CA THR A 114 3.41 6.15 -1.44
C THR A 114 3.17 4.67 -1.19
N GLY A 115 1.92 4.24 -1.01
CA GLY A 115 1.66 2.98 -0.29
C GLY A 115 2.24 3.07 1.11
N ASP A 116 2.86 1.98 1.57
CA ASP A 116 3.43 1.83 2.92
C ASP A 116 4.94 2.11 2.95
N LEU A 117 5.50 2.68 1.87
CA LEU A 117 6.89 3.15 1.84
C LEU A 117 7.19 4.15 2.98
N LEU A 118 6.22 5.00 3.30
CA LEU A 118 6.28 6.05 4.32
C LEU A 118 5.03 5.96 5.22
N HIS A 119 5.22 5.59 6.47
CA HIS A 119 4.18 5.50 7.49
C HIS A 119 3.98 6.84 8.23
N SER A 120 5.01 7.67 8.30
CA SER A 120 4.94 8.98 8.96
C SER A 120 5.84 10.00 8.27
N GLN A 121 5.43 11.27 8.31
CA GLN A 121 6.19 12.41 7.76
C GLN A 121 7.60 12.51 8.35
N VAL A 122 7.82 12.01 9.58
CA VAL A 122 9.16 11.98 10.19
C VAL A 122 10.15 11.17 9.37
N GLN A 123 9.69 10.15 8.65
CA GLN A 123 10.54 9.31 7.81
C GLN A 123 11.01 10.03 6.54
N ILE A 124 10.47 11.19 6.20
CA ILE A 124 11.05 12.08 5.17
C ILE A 124 12.34 12.72 5.70
N ALA A 125 12.31 13.21 6.94
CA ALA A 125 13.49 13.77 7.61
C ALA A 125 14.47 12.70 8.13
N ARG A 126 14.02 11.45 8.25
CA ARG A 126 14.76 10.30 8.76
C ARG A 126 14.48 9.05 7.91
N PRO A 127 14.89 9.02 6.62
CA PRO A 127 14.52 7.91 5.73
C PRO A 127 15.12 6.56 6.13
N GLY A 128 16.16 6.56 6.98
CA GLY A 128 16.72 5.33 7.55
C GLY A 128 15.90 4.69 8.68
N TRP A 129 14.84 5.34 9.17
CA TRP A 129 14.00 4.79 10.24
C TRP A 129 12.95 3.85 9.66
N SER A 130 13.14 2.54 9.82
CA SER A 130 12.22 1.52 9.34
C SER A 130 11.05 1.30 10.29
N ALA A 131 9.92 0.87 9.74
CA ALA A 131 8.76 0.45 10.52
C ALA A 131 8.99 -0.99 11.03
N GLU A 132 8.32 -1.38 12.12
CA GLU A 132 8.38 -2.76 12.61
C GLU A 132 7.83 -3.76 11.59
N MET A 133 6.83 -3.32 10.82
CA MET A 133 6.14 -4.08 9.78
C MET A 133 6.96 -4.22 8.48
N ASP A 134 8.14 -3.60 8.37
CA ASP A 134 8.98 -3.75 7.17
C ASP A 134 9.59 -5.16 7.12
N THR A 135 9.24 -5.93 6.08
CA THR A 135 9.71 -7.31 5.84
C THR A 135 11.24 -7.35 5.69
N ASP A 136 11.80 -6.40 4.93
CA ASP A 136 13.24 -6.14 4.86
C ASP A 136 13.50 -4.67 5.23
N ARG A 137 13.83 -4.45 6.50
CA ARG A 137 14.12 -3.12 7.06
C ARG A 137 15.27 -2.41 6.34
N ALA A 138 16.28 -3.15 5.86
CA ALA A 138 17.43 -2.55 5.20
C ALA A 138 17.10 -2.13 3.77
N ALA A 139 16.36 -2.96 3.02
CA ALA A 139 15.80 -2.58 1.74
C ALA A 139 14.83 -1.40 1.88
N ALA A 140 13.89 -1.44 2.82
CA ALA A 140 12.93 -0.37 3.05
C ALA A 140 13.62 0.99 3.30
N ALA A 141 14.66 1.01 4.15
CA ALA A 141 15.45 2.21 4.41
C ALA A 141 16.16 2.75 3.16
N ARG A 142 16.78 1.87 2.34
CA ARG A 142 17.43 2.27 1.09
C ARG A 142 16.43 2.82 0.08
N THR A 143 15.33 2.12 -0.12
CA THR A 143 14.28 2.48 -1.06
C THR A 143 13.62 3.80 -0.69
N ARG A 144 13.29 3.98 0.60
CA ARG A 144 12.72 5.23 1.12
C ARG A 144 13.65 6.41 0.93
N ARG A 145 14.95 6.23 1.19
CA ARG A 145 15.96 7.25 0.93
C ARG A 145 15.98 7.64 -0.55
N GLY A 146 16.08 6.66 -1.45
CA GLY A 146 16.08 6.90 -2.89
C GLY A 146 14.81 7.61 -3.37
N PHE A 147 13.65 7.25 -2.82
CA PHE A 147 12.38 7.92 -3.10
C PHE A 147 12.38 9.38 -2.66
N VAL A 148 12.78 9.65 -1.41
CA VAL A 148 12.82 11.02 -0.88
C VAL A 148 13.81 11.87 -1.68
N GLU A 149 14.97 11.33 -2.03
CA GLU A 149 15.98 12.00 -2.87
C GLU A 149 15.47 12.27 -4.29
N ARG A 150 14.74 11.32 -4.89
CA ARG A 150 14.15 11.43 -6.23
C ARG A 150 13.12 12.56 -6.32
N PHE A 151 12.28 12.71 -5.30
CA PHE A 151 11.17 13.67 -5.32
C PHE A 151 11.46 14.99 -4.61
N ALA A 152 12.62 15.11 -3.95
CA ALA A 152 13.07 16.35 -3.33
C ALA A 152 13.18 17.49 -4.36
N ASP A 153 12.59 18.64 -4.01
CA ASP A 153 12.54 19.88 -4.79
C ASP A 153 11.82 19.73 -6.15
N SER A 154 11.13 18.62 -6.36
CA SER A 154 10.29 18.40 -7.54
C SER A 154 8.89 19.00 -7.36
N PRO A 155 8.17 19.33 -8.45
CA PRO A 155 6.77 19.71 -8.41
C PRO A 155 5.84 18.49 -8.26
N THR A 156 6.33 17.34 -7.79
CA THR A 156 5.50 16.16 -7.53
C THR A 156 4.79 16.30 -6.19
N LEU A 157 3.48 16.07 -6.17
CA LEU A 157 2.73 15.96 -4.93
C LEU A 157 2.94 14.56 -4.32
N VAL A 158 3.39 14.47 -3.08
CA VAL A 158 3.56 13.20 -2.37
C VAL A 158 2.37 13.01 -1.44
N LEU A 159 1.64 11.91 -1.62
CA LEU A 159 0.48 11.52 -0.82
C LEU A 159 0.86 10.32 0.05
N GLY A 160 1.01 10.55 1.35
CA GLY A 160 1.33 9.50 2.31
C GLY A 160 0.07 8.80 2.79
N THR A 161 -0.03 7.49 2.54
CA THR A 161 -1.20 6.66 2.89
C THR A 161 -1.54 6.74 4.39
N HIS A 162 -0.52 6.81 5.24
CA HIS A 162 -0.66 6.81 6.71
C HIS A 162 -0.31 8.16 7.35
N PHE A 163 -0.12 9.22 6.56
CA PHE A 163 0.24 10.52 7.12
C PHE A 163 -0.91 11.09 7.95
N GLY A 164 -0.57 11.71 9.09
CA GLY A 164 -1.49 12.62 9.77
C GLY A 164 -1.79 13.84 8.88
N THR A 165 -2.91 14.53 9.12
CA THR A 165 -3.22 15.74 8.36
C THR A 165 -2.15 16.81 8.59
N PRO A 166 -1.67 17.48 7.53
CA PRO A 166 -2.01 17.29 6.12
C PRO A 166 -1.35 16.04 5.51
N THR A 167 -2.15 15.23 4.78
CA THR A 167 -1.72 13.91 4.27
C THR A 167 -0.90 14.00 2.98
N ALA A 168 -0.84 15.18 2.36
CA ALA A 168 -0.13 15.44 1.12
C ALA A 168 0.75 16.69 1.19
N GLY A 169 1.86 16.67 0.46
CA GLY A 169 2.82 17.77 0.43
C GLY A 169 3.89 17.61 -0.64
N ARG A 170 4.82 18.57 -0.71
CA ARG A 170 6.00 18.50 -1.56
C ARG A 170 7.23 18.26 -0.71
N ILE A 171 8.12 17.38 -1.15
CA ILE A 171 9.39 17.17 -0.44
C ILE A 171 10.36 18.26 -0.86
N VAL A 172 11.00 18.91 0.10
CA VAL A 172 12.07 19.89 -0.13
C VAL A 172 13.31 19.53 0.68
N ARG A 173 14.49 19.92 0.20
CA ARG A 173 15.73 19.82 0.97
C ARG A 173 15.71 20.80 2.15
N ASP A 174 16.28 20.36 3.26
CA ASP A 174 16.39 21.11 4.51
C ASP A 174 17.74 20.81 5.18
N GLY A 175 18.78 21.55 4.76
CA GLY A 175 20.17 21.25 5.13
C GLY A 175 20.59 19.86 4.61
N ASP A 176 21.09 19.02 5.51
CA ASP A 176 21.48 17.63 5.22
C ASP A 176 20.30 16.63 5.26
N THR A 177 19.07 17.13 5.40
CA THR A 177 17.84 16.32 5.42
C THR A 177 16.77 16.86 4.47
N PHE A 178 15.54 16.39 4.63
CA PHE A 178 14.37 16.73 3.85
C PHE A 178 13.19 17.02 4.77
N LYS A 179 12.23 17.79 4.28
CA LYS A 179 10.94 18.00 4.94
C LYS A 179 9.80 17.99 3.94
N LEU A 180 8.61 17.65 4.42
CA LEU A 180 7.38 17.81 3.66
C LEU A 180 6.85 19.23 3.87
N ILE A 181 6.62 19.96 2.78
CA ILE A 181 5.84 21.20 2.78
C ILE A 181 4.40 20.83 2.45
N PRO A 182 3.47 20.98 3.40
CA PRO A 182 2.06 20.73 3.14
C PRO A 182 1.52 21.51 1.96
N VAL A 183 0.60 20.90 1.23
CA VAL A 183 -0.30 21.66 0.35
C VAL A 183 -1.65 21.70 1.03
N HIS A 184 -2.14 22.90 1.33
CA HIS A 184 -3.50 23.09 1.82
C HIS A 184 -4.43 23.19 0.62
N GLY A 185 -5.45 22.33 0.59
CA GLY A 185 -6.57 22.42 -0.36
C GLY A 185 -7.58 23.48 0.05
#